data_AF-A0A382RDG7-F1
#
_entry.id   AF-A0A382RDG7-F1
#
_cell.length_a   1.000
_cell.length_b   1.000
_cell.length_c   1.000
_cell.angle_alpha   90.00
_cell.angle_beta   90.00
_cell.angle_gamma   90.00
#
_symmetry.space_group_name_H-M   'P 1'
#
loop_
_entity.id
_entity.type
_entity.pdbx_description
1 polymer ?
#
loop_
_entity_poly.entity_id
_entity_poly.type
_entity_poly.pdbx_seq_one_letter_code
_entity_poly.pdbx_strand_id
1 'polypeptide(L)'
;TSTGDMDGGEGRIVEFNRVSGDYRGYGTAEIEENEREEKLTNLSLGIGKITLTFASEGNVTLGRKNEIQKFSLRQSRFGVSNVSAHYLYDNDRSKSTTFKLTDFSIDMKDIDLQTNLRSTGIDNGQGSFTMKNMEIKIPREIQDVPEFRKIASYLGIGVGQFRIRQIDIKMEIKNGRDVTIQTTLNTQFGKAIMKGNYTLIFNDDGRDDIFIDDMTIEVSNLSRGLSDLLKNWELETGQNLPRKGNKIFLEITGYADKPVIQGIDPEIIRF
;
A
#
# COMPACT_ATOMS: atom_id res chain seq x y z
N THR A 1 29.08 45.20 4.69
CA THR A 1 28.66 44.48 5.93
C THR A 1 27.24 43.98 5.69
N SER A 2 27.13 42.76 5.16
CA SER A 2 26.95 41.49 5.90
C SER A 2 25.51 41.28 6.39
N THR A 3 24.81 40.40 5.69
CA THR A 3 24.10 39.24 6.24
C THR A 3 24.52 38.09 5.30
N GLY A 4 25.15 36.99 5.70
CA GLY A 4 25.00 36.25 6.94
C GLY A 4 24.18 34.99 6.62
N ASP A 5 24.86 33.97 6.10
CA ASP A 5 24.56 32.54 5.99
C ASP A 5 23.12 32.06 6.18
N MET A 6 22.54 31.50 5.10
CA MET A 6 21.78 30.24 5.16
C MET A 6 22.00 29.46 3.85
N ASP A 7 22.85 28.44 3.93
CA ASP A 7 23.09 27.40 2.93
C ASP A 7 21.80 26.61 2.63
N GLY A 8 21.25 26.79 1.43
CA GLY A 8 20.28 25.88 0.82
C GLY A 8 20.95 25.12 -0.31
N GLY A 9 21.31 23.86 -0.05
CA GLY A 9 22.13 23.02 -0.93
C GLY A 9 21.64 22.91 -2.37
N GLU A 10 22.60 22.69 -3.28
CA GLU A 10 22.46 22.70 -4.73
C GLU A 10 21.28 21.85 -5.23
N GLY A 11 20.29 22.51 -5.83
CA GLY A 11 19.39 21.87 -6.78
C GLY A 11 20.21 21.35 -7.97
N ARG A 12 20.45 20.04 -8.03
CA ARG A 12 21.28 19.42 -9.07
C ARG A 12 20.49 19.27 -10.36
N ILE A 13 20.92 19.96 -11.41
CA ILE A 13 20.34 19.89 -12.76
C ILE A 13 20.76 18.55 -13.38
N VAL A 14 19.77 17.77 -13.80
CA VAL A 14 19.97 16.57 -14.63
C VAL A 14 19.70 16.96 -16.08
N GLU A 15 20.74 16.99 -16.91
CA GLU A 15 20.59 17.28 -18.34
C GLU A 15 20.32 15.99 -19.12
N PHE A 16 19.18 15.97 -19.82
CA PHE A 16 18.83 14.93 -20.78
C PHE A 16 19.38 15.29 -22.15
N ASN A 17 20.34 14.52 -22.65
CA ASN A 17 20.82 14.66 -24.01
C ASN A 17 19.86 13.97 -24.98
N ARG A 18 19.08 14.75 -25.73
CA ARG A 18 18.10 14.22 -26.70
C ARG A 18 18.70 13.42 -27.86
N VAL A 19 20.00 13.54 -28.12
CA VAL A 19 20.66 12.85 -29.23
C VAL A 19 21.13 11.45 -28.82
N SER A 20 21.62 11.28 -27.58
CA SER A 20 22.09 9.98 -27.08
C SER A 20 21.08 9.26 -26.17
N GLY A 21 20.08 9.97 -25.64
CA GLY A 21 19.11 9.40 -24.70
C GLY A 21 19.60 9.31 -23.25
N ASP A 22 20.76 9.90 -22.93
CA ASP A 22 21.38 9.78 -21.62
C ASP A 22 21.13 10.98 -20.71
N TYR A 23 21.23 10.73 -19.41
CA TYR A 23 21.25 11.74 -18.37
C TYR A 23 22.69 11.94 -17.87
N ARG A 24 23.19 13.19 -17.87
CA ARG A 24 24.52 13.52 -17.32
C ARG A 24 24.38 14.25 -15.98
N GLY A 25 25.16 13.80 -14.99
CA GLY A 25 25.29 14.39 -13.66
C GLY A 25 26.66 14.06 -13.04
N TYR A 26 27.09 14.79 -12.01
CA TYR A 26 28.44 14.64 -11.44
C TYR A 26 28.68 13.23 -10.85
N GLY A 27 29.72 12.57 -11.34
CA GLY A 27 30.08 11.17 -11.04
C GLY A 27 30.37 10.32 -12.28
N THR A 28 30.23 10.86 -13.49
CA THR A 28 30.65 10.19 -14.73
C THR A 28 32.15 9.93 -14.70
N ALA A 29 32.54 8.67 -14.42
CA ALA A 29 33.89 8.19 -14.67
C ALA A 29 34.24 8.43 -16.15
N GLU A 30 35.47 8.89 -16.41
CA GLU A 30 36.03 8.84 -17.75
C GLU A 30 35.91 7.40 -18.26
N ILE A 31 35.22 7.25 -19.38
CA ILE A 31 34.98 5.96 -20.02
C ILE A 31 36.31 5.57 -20.65
N GLU A 32 37.06 4.67 -20.02
CA GLU A 32 37.93 3.77 -20.77
C GLU A 32 37.02 3.04 -21.77
N GLU A 33 37.30 3.19 -23.07
CA GLU A 33 36.65 2.47 -24.18
C GLU A 33 36.93 0.96 -24.05
N ASN A 34 36.29 0.32 -23.09
CA ASN A 34 35.86 -1.04 -23.25
C ASN A 34 34.56 -0.97 -24.05
N GLU A 35 34.53 -1.62 -25.21
CA GLU A 35 33.30 -1.92 -25.96
C GLU A 35 32.33 -2.68 -25.06
N ARG A 36 31.60 -1.97 -24.19
CA ARG A 36 30.38 -2.47 -23.58
C ARG A 36 29.35 -2.42 -24.69
N GLU A 37 29.08 -3.57 -25.30
CA GLU A 37 27.86 -3.74 -26.09
C GLU A 37 26.69 -3.15 -25.29
N GLU A 38 26.10 -2.05 -25.79
CA GLU A 38 24.91 -1.47 -25.21
C GLU A 38 23.78 -2.49 -25.34
N LYS A 39 23.57 -3.24 -24.26
CA LYS A 39 22.48 -4.21 -24.17
C LYS A 39 21.16 -3.47 -24.11
N LEU A 40 20.54 -3.30 -25.29
CA LEU A 40 19.23 -2.68 -25.46
C LEU A 40 18.21 -3.38 -24.57
N THR A 41 17.69 -2.61 -23.61
CA THR A 41 16.65 -3.02 -22.68
C THR A 41 15.33 -2.45 -23.16
N ASN A 42 14.28 -3.28 -23.20
CA ASN A 42 12.96 -2.86 -23.69
C ASN A 42 11.91 -2.93 -22.58
N LEU A 43 11.24 -1.80 -22.31
CA LEU A 43 10.08 -1.70 -21.43
C LEU A 43 8.83 -1.41 -22.26
N SER A 44 7.82 -2.27 -22.14
CA SER A 44 6.49 -2.07 -22.73
C SER A 44 5.44 -1.96 -21.63
N LEU A 45 4.60 -0.92 -21.72
CA LEU A 45 3.52 -0.65 -20.79
C LEU A 45 2.17 -0.74 -21.53
N GLY A 46 1.20 -1.42 -20.92
CA GLY A 46 -0.15 -1.57 -21.44
C GLY A 46 -1.17 -1.20 -20.36
N ILE A 47 -2.16 -0.41 -20.73
CA ILE A 47 -3.31 -0.05 -19.89
C ILE A 47 -4.56 -0.27 -20.75
N GLY A 48 -5.45 -1.17 -20.32
CA GLY A 48 -6.64 -1.50 -21.10
C GLY A 48 -7.74 -0.46 -21.02
N LYS A 49 -8.22 -0.17 -19.80
CA LYS A 49 -9.32 0.79 -19.57
C LYS A 49 -9.07 1.63 -18.34
N ILE A 50 -9.35 2.92 -18.44
CA ILE A 50 -9.48 3.84 -17.32
C ILE A 50 -10.96 4.27 -17.24
N THR A 51 -11.55 4.21 -16.05
CA THR A 51 -12.92 4.67 -15.77
C THR A 51 -12.86 5.72 -14.68
N LEU A 52 -13.46 6.88 -14.94
CA LEU A 52 -13.73 7.90 -13.95
C LEU A 52 -15.24 8.16 -13.98
N THR A 53 -15.89 8.05 -12.84
CA THR A 53 -17.32 8.36 -12.69
C THR A 53 -17.48 9.25 -11.48
N PHE A 54 -18.19 10.36 -11.65
CA PHE A 54 -18.44 11.31 -10.58
C PHE A 54 -19.90 11.73 -10.65
N ALA A 55 -20.63 11.50 -9.57
CA ALA A 55 -22.00 11.95 -9.39
C ALA A 55 -22.06 12.67 -8.03
N SER A 56 -22.09 13.99 -8.08
CA SER A 56 -22.30 14.83 -6.91
C SER A 56 -23.68 15.47 -6.95
N GLU A 57 -24.27 15.65 -5.78
CA GLU A 57 -25.41 16.52 -5.59
C GLU A 57 -25.11 17.36 -4.36
N GLY A 58 -24.93 18.66 -4.54
CA GLY A 58 -24.50 19.57 -3.48
C GLY A 58 -25.56 20.63 -3.21
N ASN A 59 -25.95 20.78 -1.95
CA ASN A 59 -26.67 21.95 -1.46
C ASN A 59 -25.67 22.87 -0.76
N VAL A 60 -25.24 23.93 -1.44
CA VAL A 60 -24.35 24.93 -0.83
C VAL A 60 -25.19 25.93 -0.05
N THR A 61 -25.14 25.89 1.28
CA THR A 61 -25.71 26.96 2.11
C THR A 61 -24.62 28.00 2.38
N LEU A 62 -24.69 29.12 1.66
CA LEU A 62 -23.77 30.26 1.84
C LEU A 62 -24.28 31.14 2.99
N GLY A 63 -23.47 31.28 4.04
CA GLY A 63 -23.74 32.16 5.18
C GLY A 63 -23.26 33.60 4.97
N ARG A 64 -23.33 34.44 6.02
CA ARG A 64 -22.97 35.88 6.00
C ARG A 64 -21.51 36.21 5.63
N LYS A 65 -20.64 35.21 5.44
CA LYS A 65 -19.21 35.38 5.10
C LYS A 65 -18.75 34.59 3.85
N ASN A 66 -19.66 34.07 3.02
CA ASN A 66 -19.32 33.19 1.89
C ASN A 66 -18.47 31.98 2.32
N GLU A 67 -18.93 31.25 3.33
CA GLU A 67 -18.37 29.96 3.73
C GLU A 67 -19.31 28.85 3.23
N ILE A 68 -18.77 27.86 2.52
CA ILE A 68 -19.45 26.59 2.24
C ILE A 68 -19.76 25.99 3.60
N GLN A 69 -21.00 25.65 3.96
CA GLN A 69 -21.28 25.07 5.29
C GLN A 69 -21.39 23.55 5.29
N LYS A 70 -21.84 22.97 4.17
CA LYS A 70 -21.98 21.53 3.97
C LYS A 70 -21.80 21.19 2.49
N PHE A 71 -21.02 20.16 2.20
CA PHE A 71 -20.87 19.60 0.85
C PHE A 71 -21.14 18.10 0.92
N SER A 72 -21.92 17.56 -0.02
CA SER A 72 -22.27 16.14 -0.07
C SER A 72 -21.87 15.55 -1.43
N LEU A 73 -21.12 14.46 -1.42
CA LEU A 73 -20.79 13.67 -2.60
C LEU A 73 -21.57 12.35 -2.53
N ARG A 74 -22.47 12.12 -3.50
CA ARG A 74 -23.24 10.86 -3.57
C ARG A 74 -22.36 9.69 -4.00
N GLN A 75 -21.60 9.85 -5.07
CA GLN A 75 -20.76 8.77 -5.59
C GLN A 75 -19.57 9.29 -6.40
N SER A 76 -18.41 8.70 -6.18
CA SER A 76 -17.25 8.82 -7.06
C SER A 76 -16.59 7.45 -7.24
N ARG A 77 -16.08 7.18 -8.43
CA ARG A 77 -15.35 5.96 -8.75
C ARG A 77 -14.19 6.29 -9.67
N PHE A 78 -13.02 5.79 -9.31
CA PHE A 78 -11.88 5.68 -10.20
C PHE A 78 -11.53 4.20 -10.37
N GLY A 79 -11.30 3.75 -11.59
CA GLY A 79 -10.95 2.37 -11.88
C GLY A 79 -10.00 2.23 -13.05
N VAL A 80 -9.07 1.29 -12.94
CA VAL A 80 -8.13 0.93 -14.00
C VAL A 80 -8.17 -0.58 -14.20
N SER A 81 -8.30 -1.02 -15.44
CA SER A 81 -8.38 -2.43 -15.80
C SER A 81 -7.31 -2.81 -16.83
N ASN A 82 -6.85 -4.05 -16.74
CA ASN A 82 -5.88 -4.70 -17.62
C ASN A 82 -4.58 -3.88 -17.73
N VAL A 83 -3.90 -3.70 -16.60
CA VAL A 83 -2.55 -3.10 -16.58
C VAL A 83 -1.53 -4.22 -16.78
N SER A 84 -0.56 -3.97 -17.64
CA SER A 84 0.58 -4.86 -17.84
C SER A 84 1.86 -4.07 -18.03
N ALA A 85 2.96 -4.56 -17.47
CA ALA A 85 4.29 -4.11 -17.83
C ALA A 85 5.13 -5.32 -18.24
N HIS A 86 5.89 -5.17 -19.31
CA HIS A 86 6.78 -6.19 -19.84
C HIS A 86 8.17 -5.59 -19.97
N TYR A 87 9.10 -6.10 -19.17
CA TYR A 87 10.49 -5.68 -19.19
C TYR A 87 11.33 -6.82 -19.75
N LEU A 88 12.12 -6.54 -20.78
CA LEU A 88 13.04 -7.48 -21.44
C LEU A 88 14.48 -7.09 -21.13
N TYR A 89 15.22 -7.99 -20.49
CA TYR A 89 16.66 -7.84 -20.29
C TYR A 89 17.38 -8.31 -21.56
N ASP A 90 18.29 -7.50 -22.09
CA ASP A 90 19.15 -7.82 -23.23
C ASP A 90 18.38 -8.31 -24.48
N ASN A 91 17.14 -7.82 -24.68
CA ASN A 91 16.21 -8.30 -25.72
C ASN A 91 15.93 -9.81 -25.72
N ASP A 92 16.22 -10.50 -24.63
CA ASP A 92 16.00 -11.93 -24.47
C ASP A 92 14.63 -12.17 -23.82
N ARG A 93 13.73 -12.85 -24.54
CA ARG A 93 12.39 -13.18 -24.02
C ARG A 93 12.42 -14.14 -22.83
N SER A 94 13.46 -14.97 -22.73
CA SER A 94 13.65 -15.85 -21.57
C SER A 94 14.02 -15.06 -20.30
N LYS A 95 14.55 -13.85 -20.50
CA LYS A 95 14.90 -12.88 -19.46
C LYS A 95 13.88 -11.76 -19.44
N SER A 96 12.64 -12.13 -19.10
CA SER A 96 11.55 -11.14 -19.03
C SER A 96 10.92 -11.11 -17.65
N THR A 97 10.72 -9.88 -17.15
CA THR A 97 9.85 -9.62 -16.00
C THR A 97 8.50 -9.17 -16.53
N THR A 98 7.43 -9.83 -16.09
CA THR A 98 6.07 -9.42 -16.47
C THR A 98 5.27 -9.05 -15.24
N PHE A 99 4.71 -7.86 -15.23
CA PHE A 99 3.70 -7.41 -14.29
C PHE A 99 2.34 -7.48 -14.98
N LYS A 100 1.33 -7.96 -14.26
CA LYS A 100 -0.07 -7.94 -14.69
C LYS A 100 -0.96 -7.58 -13.51
N LEU A 101 -2.01 -6.81 -13.79
CA LEU A 101 -3.06 -6.47 -12.84
C LEU A 101 -4.38 -6.42 -13.60
N THR A 102 -5.35 -7.23 -13.19
CA THR A 102 -6.65 -7.29 -13.88
C THR A 102 -7.48 -6.05 -13.60
N ASP A 103 -7.67 -5.71 -12.32
CA ASP A 103 -8.51 -4.58 -11.93
C ASP A 103 -7.97 -3.90 -10.68
N PHE A 104 -8.12 -2.58 -10.67
CA PHE A 104 -7.93 -1.69 -9.54
C PHE A 104 -9.10 -0.70 -9.50
N SER A 105 -9.69 -0.46 -8.33
CA SER A 105 -10.68 0.60 -8.17
C SER A 105 -10.67 1.23 -6.79
N ILE A 106 -11.03 2.50 -6.77
CA ILE A 106 -11.38 3.28 -5.59
C ILE A 106 -12.81 3.77 -5.81
N ASP A 107 -13.70 3.45 -4.87
CA ASP A 107 -15.09 3.88 -4.87
C ASP A 107 -15.36 4.66 -3.58
N MET A 108 -15.93 5.85 -3.70
CA MET A 108 -16.34 6.72 -2.60
C MET A 108 -17.83 6.98 -2.70
N LYS A 109 -18.54 6.96 -1.57
CA LYS A 109 -19.99 7.17 -1.51
C LYS A 109 -20.37 7.96 -0.29
N ASP A 110 -21.45 8.73 -0.44
CA ASP A 110 -22.13 9.43 0.65
C ASP A 110 -21.17 10.21 1.55
N ILE A 111 -20.23 10.94 0.95
CA ILE A 111 -19.27 11.78 1.70
C ILE A 111 -19.93 13.10 2.04
N ASP A 112 -20.16 13.33 3.32
CA ASP A 112 -20.57 14.61 3.89
C ASP A 112 -19.36 15.31 4.48
N LEU A 113 -19.03 16.48 3.93
CA LEU A 113 -18.02 17.38 4.47
C LEU A 113 -18.70 18.45 5.32
N GLN A 114 -18.21 18.59 6.54
CA GLN A 114 -18.55 19.71 7.41
C GLN A 114 -17.32 20.61 7.55
N THR A 115 -17.53 21.90 7.38
CA THR A 115 -16.48 22.89 7.57
C THR A 115 -16.95 23.95 8.55
N ASN A 116 -16.02 24.38 9.40
CA ASN A 116 -16.14 25.56 10.21
C ASN A 116 -14.93 26.47 9.93
N LEU A 117 -14.94 27.70 10.47
CA LEU A 117 -13.87 28.69 10.31
C LEU A 117 -12.43 28.21 10.61
N ARG A 118 -12.26 27.05 11.27
CA ARG A 118 -10.98 26.53 11.76
C ARG A 118 -10.64 25.12 11.24
N SER A 119 -11.61 24.33 10.79
CA SER A 119 -11.36 22.97 10.30
C SER A 119 -12.39 22.51 9.28
N THR A 120 -11.95 21.64 8.36
CA THR A 120 -12.80 20.88 7.46
C THR A 120 -12.60 19.40 7.76
N GLY A 121 -13.68 18.70 8.05
CA GLY A 121 -13.67 17.27 8.36
C GLY A 121 -14.71 16.51 7.54
N ILE A 122 -14.50 15.21 7.40
CA ILE A 122 -15.53 14.29 6.92
C ILE A 122 -16.41 13.97 8.10
N ASP A 123 -17.71 14.26 8.01
CA ASP A 123 -18.70 13.88 9.03
C ASP A 123 -19.18 12.45 8.77
N ASN A 124 -19.60 12.15 7.55
CA ASN A 124 -19.98 10.80 7.14
C ASN A 124 -19.32 10.46 5.81
N GLY A 125 -19.04 9.19 5.56
CA GLY A 125 -18.50 8.77 4.28
C GLY A 125 -18.18 7.30 4.23
N GLN A 126 -18.29 6.73 3.03
CA GLN A 126 -17.87 5.37 2.74
C GLN A 126 -16.81 5.37 1.64
N GLY A 127 -15.75 4.60 1.86
CA GLY A 127 -14.69 4.39 0.91
C GLY A 127 -14.45 2.90 0.71
N SER A 128 -14.10 2.51 -0.51
CA SER A 128 -13.58 1.19 -0.75
C SER A 128 -12.48 1.20 -1.79
N PHE A 129 -11.52 0.32 -1.57
CA PHE A 129 -10.42 0.03 -2.47
C PHE A 129 -10.51 -1.44 -2.85
N THR A 130 -10.29 -1.75 -4.12
CA THR A 130 -10.22 -3.13 -4.61
C THR A 130 -9.07 -3.27 -5.58
N MET A 131 -8.29 -4.33 -5.43
CA MET A 131 -7.27 -4.75 -6.37
C MET A 131 -7.39 -6.24 -6.62
N LYS A 132 -7.39 -6.67 -7.88
CA LYS A 132 -7.59 -8.07 -8.25
C LYS A 132 -6.50 -8.57 -9.19
N ASN A 133 -6.04 -9.79 -8.90
CA ASN A 133 -5.14 -10.57 -9.74
C ASN A 133 -3.89 -9.81 -10.15
N MET A 134 -3.14 -9.32 -9.15
CA MET A 134 -1.80 -8.82 -9.39
C MET A 134 -0.84 -10.00 -9.48
N GLU A 135 -0.01 -10.01 -10.52
CA GLU A 135 0.98 -11.05 -10.78
C GLU A 135 2.29 -10.42 -11.24
N ILE A 136 3.39 -10.86 -10.64
CA ILE A 136 4.74 -10.57 -11.09
C ILE A 136 5.41 -11.91 -11.41
N LYS A 137 5.94 -12.04 -12.62
CA LYS A 137 6.83 -13.14 -13.00
C LYS A 137 8.25 -12.62 -13.08
N ILE A 138 9.15 -13.35 -12.46
CA ILE A 138 10.55 -13.01 -12.27
C ILE A 138 11.37 -13.96 -13.15
N PRO A 139 12.33 -13.47 -13.95
CA PRO A 139 13.16 -14.29 -14.82
C PRO A 139 14.13 -15.19 -14.03
N ARG A 140 14.59 -16.28 -14.65
CA ARG A 140 15.42 -17.30 -13.97
C ARG A 140 16.74 -16.73 -13.44
N GLU A 141 17.31 -15.78 -14.16
CA GLU A 141 18.56 -15.12 -13.80
C GLU A 141 18.47 -14.43 -12.44
N ILE A 142 17.32 -13.81 -12.14
CA ILE A 142 17.04 -13.22 -10.83
C ILE A 142 16.70 -14.32 -9.83
N GLN A 143 15.98 -15.37 -10.26
CA GLN A 143 15.66 -16.50 -9.39
C GLN A 143 16.91 -17.22 -8.87
N ASP A 144 18.00 -17.24 -9.64
CA ASP A 144 19.26 -17.88 -9.26
C ASP A 144 20.15 -16.99 -8.37
N VAL A 145 19.81 -15.72 -8.16
CA VAL A 145 20.51 -14.86 -7.21
C VAL A 145 20.36 -15.43 -5.79
N PRO A 146 21.45 -15.69 -5.03
CA PRO A 146 21.38 -16.33 -3.72
C PRO A 146 20.43 -15.66 -2.73
N GLU A 147 20.43 -14.32 -2.69
CA GLU A 147 19.55 -13.51 -1.85
C GLU A 147 18.08 -13.72 -2.22
N PHE A 148 17.79 -13.75 -3.52
CA PHE A 148 16.44 -14.04 -4.01
C PHE A 148 16.03 -15.46 -3.65
N ARG A 149 16.89 -16.47 -3.87
CA ARG A 149 16.61 -17.87 -3.49
C ARG A 149 16.31 -18.01 -2.01
N LYS A 150 17.04 -17.27 -1.17
CA LYS A 150 16.82 -17.26 0.29
C LYS A 150 15.43 -16.70 0.63
N ILE A 151 15.06 -15.54 0.10
CA ILE A 151 13.73 -14.95 0.34
C ILE A 151 12.61 -15.80 -0.26
N ALA A 152 12.81 -16.28 -1.48
CA ALA A 152 11.87 -17.13 -2.20
C ALA A 152 11.63 -18.45 -1.46
N SER A 153 12.68 -19.09 -0.93
CA SER A 153 12.53 -20.31 -0.14
C SER A 153 11.76 -20.07 1.15
N TYR A 154 12.05 -18.96 1.87
CA TYR A 154 11.30 -18.57 3.07
C TYR A 154 9.80 -18.36 2.78
N LEU A 155 9.46 -17.69 1.69
CA LEU A 155 8.07 -17.42 1.31
C LEU A 155 7.41 -18.62 0.60
N GLY A 156 8.16 -19.67 0.25
CA GLY A 156 7.67 -20.82 -0.52
C GLY A 156 7.39 -20.49 -1.99
N ILE A 157 8.12 -19.56 -2.59
CA ILE A 157 8.04 -19.18 -4.00
C ILE A 157 8.91 -20.14 -4.83
N GLY A 158 8.29 -21.16 -5.41
CA GLY A 158 9.02 -22.18 -6.19
C GLY A 158 9.22 -21.86 -7.68
N VAL A 159 8.49 -20.90 -8.25
CA VAL A 159 8.43 -20.68 -9.71
C VAL A 159 8.73 -19.23 -10.14
N GLY A 160 9.38 -18.45 -9.26
CA GLY A 160 9.68 -17.03 -9.52
C GLY A 160 8.44 -16.19 -9.80
N GLN A 161 7.30 -16.57 -9.23
CA GLN A 161 6.04 -15.89 -9.44
C GLN A 161 5.49 -15.40 -8.11
N PHE A 162 5.10 -14.14 -8.07
CA PHE A 162 4.40 -13.53 -6.95
C PHE A 162 2.97 -13.19 -7.38
N ARG A 163 1.98 -13.63 -6.60
CA ARG A 163 0.56 -13.39 -6.90
C ARG A 163 -0.22 -12.92 -5.70
N ILE A 164 -0.93 -11.81 -5.90
CA ILE A 164 -2.02 -11.35 -5.03
C ILE A 164 -3.32 -11.55 -5.80
N ARG A 165 -4.19 -12.42 -5.30
CA ARG A 165 -5.50 -12.67 -5.90
C ARG A 165 -6.42 -11.48 -5.66
N GLN A 166 -6.41 -10.95 -4.43
CA GLN A 166 -7.33 -9.89 -4.05
C GLN A 166 -6.80 -9.08 -2.86
N ILE A 167 -6.98 -7.76 -2.95
CA ILE A 167 -6.99 -6.83 -1.82
C ILE A 167 -8.33 -6.11 -1.86
N ASP A 168 -9.10 -6.19 -0.78
CA ASP A 168 -10.26 -5.34 -0.58
C ASP A 168 -10.07 -4.57 0.71
N ILE A 169 -10.31 -3.26 0.68
CA ILE A 169 -10.41 -2.42 1.87
C ILE A 169 -11.75 -1.71 1.79
N LYS A 170 -12.52 -1.75 2.86
CA LYS A 170 -13.76 -0.98 3.02
C LYS A 170 -13.61 -0.15 4.28
N MET A 171 -13.89 1.13 4.18
CA MET A 171 -13.91 2.05 5.30
C MET A 171 -15.24 2.78 5.34
N GLU A 172 -15.72 3.03 6.55
CA GLU A 172 -16.86 3.88 6.83
C GLU A 172 -16.48 4.81 7.97
N ILE A 173 -16.83 6.09 7.86
CA ILE A 173 -16.78 7.06 8.95
C ILE A 173 -18.19 7.58 9.22
N LYS A 174 -18.54 7.71 10.49
CA LYS A 174 -19.80 8.27 10.98
C LYS A 174 -19.55 9.33 12.04
N ASN A 175 -20.35 10.39 12.01
CA ASN A 175 -20.33 11.49 12.98
C ASN A 175 -18.92 12.11 13.18
N GLY A 176 -18.09 12.05 12.14
CA GLY A 176 -16.70 12.52 12.11
C GLY A 176 -15.72 11.77 13.00
N ARG A 177 -16.14 10.71 13.67
CA ARG A 177 -15.38 10.09 14.77
C ARG A 177 -15.36 8.57 14.74
N ASP A 178 -16.49 7.94 14.45
CA ASP A 178 -16.62 6.49 14.51
C ASP A 178 -16.20 5.91 13.16
N VAL A 179 -15.15 5.11 13.15
CA VAL A 179 -14.56 4.55 11.93
C VAL A 179 -14.64 3.03 11.96
N THR A 180 -15.17 2.41 10.91
CA THR A 180 -15.12 0.97 10.71
C THR A 180 -14.23 0.65 9.51
N ILE A 181 -13.28 -0.27 9.66
CA ILE A 181 -12.41 -0.74 8.58
C ILE A 181 -12.53 -2.25 8.46
N GLN A 182 -12.75 -2.73 7.23
CA GLN A 182 -12.67 -4.14 6.89
C GLN A 182 -11.68 -4.34 5.73
N THR A 183 -10.68 -5.17 5.95
CA THR A 183 -9.65 -5.50 4.96
C THR A 183 -9.63 -6.99 4.68
N THR A 184 -9.51 -7.38 3.41
CA THR A 184 -9.25 -8.75 2.99
C THR A 184 -8.03 -8.77 2.09
N LEU A 185 -7.03 -9.55 2.47
CA LEU A 185 -5.84 -9.82 1.67
C LEU A 185 -5.81 -11.32 1.34
N ASN A 186 -5.80 -11.64 0.05
CA ASN A 186 -5.71 -13.01 -0.45
C ASN A 186 -4.52 -13.13 -1.38
N THR A 187 -3.47 -13.80 -0.92
CA THR A 187 -2.24 -14.04 -1.68
C THR A 187 -2.08 -15.53 -1.93
N GLN A 188 -1.12 -15.90 -2.78
CA GLN A 188 -0.74 -17.30 -2.93
C GLN A 188 -0.13 -17.92 -1.66
N PHE A 189 0.22 -17.11 -0.65
CA PHE A 189 0.84 -17.58 0.58
C PHE A 189 -0.13 -17.67 1.76
N GLY A 190 -1.29 -17.04 1.67
CA GLY A 190 -2.22 -16.98 2.79
C GLY A 190 -3.38 -16.04 2.54
N LYS A 191 -4.36 -16.12 3.43
CA LYS A 191 -5.49 -15.19 3.48
C LYS A 191 -5.54 -14.54 4.86
N ALA A 192 -5.58 -13.21 4.87
CA ALA A 192 -5.82 -12.41 6.07
C ALA A 192 -7.13 -11.64 5.92
N ILE A 193 -7.95 -11.63 6.96
CA ILE A 193 -9.16 -10.81 7.07
C ILE A 193 -9.02 -9.99 8.35
N MET A 194 -9.07 -8.67 8.21
CA MET A 194 -9.10 -7.74 9.34
C MET A 194 -10.46 -7.07 9.38
N LYS A 195 -11.02 -6.92 10.58
CA LYS A 195 -12.20 -6.10 10.85
C LYS A 195 -11.91 -5.31 12.11
N GLY A 196 -12.13 -4.00 12.10
CA GLY A 196 -12.03 -3.21 13.31
C GLY A 196 -12.94 -2.00 13.32
N ASN A 197 -13.29 -1.59 14.53
CA ASN A 197 -13.93 -0.34 14.85
C ASN A 197 -12.95 0.53 15.63
N TYR A 198 -12.96 1.82 15.32
CA TYR A 198 -12.03 2.79 15.83
C TYR A 198 -12.78 4.08 16.17
N THR A 199 -12.25 4.77 17.16
CA THR A 199 -12.70 6.09 17.57
C THR A 199 -11.58 7.10 17.32
N LEU A 200 -11.86 8.12 16.51
CA LEU A 200 -10.97 9.27 16.35
C LEU A 200 -11.14 10.23 17.54
N ILE A 201 -10.05 10.55 18.21
CA ILE A 201 -10.03 11.43 19.38
C ILE A 201 -9.28 12.69 18.98
N PHE A 202 -10.02 13.77 18.73
CA PHE A 202 -9.43 15.06 18.40
C PHE A 202 -9.17 15.85 19.66
N ASN A 203 -7.92 16.23 19.90
CA ASN A 203 -7.51 16.95 21.10
C ASN A 203 -7.20 18.42 20.78
N ASP A 204 -7.54 19.32 21.70
CA ASP A 204 -7.32 20.77 21.54
C ASP A 204 -5.82 21.16 21.46
N ASP A 205 -4.94 20.27 21.93
CA ASP A 205 -3.48 20.44 21.85
C ASP A 205 -2.89 20.03 20.49
N GLY A 206 -3.74 19.61 19.54
CA GLY A 206 -3.37 19.19 18.19
C GLY A 206 -2.79 17.77 18.10
N ARG A 207 -2.78 17.00 19.20
CA ARG A 207 -2.38 15.60 19.21
C ARG A 207 -3.61 14.72 19.08
N ASP A 208 -4.03 14.46 17.86
CA ASP A 208 -5.15 13.56 17.62
C ASP A 208 -4.74 12.10 17.83
N ASP A 209 -5.57 11.33 18.52
CA ASP A 209 -5.35 9.92 18.82
C ASP A 209 -6.36 9.04 18.10
N ILE A 210 -6.01 7.76 17.94
CA ILE A 210 -6.90 6.72 17.44
C ILE A 210 -7.01 5.65 18.52
N PHE A 211 -8.23 5.41 18.99
CA PHE A 211 -8.53 4.29 19.86
C PHE A 211 -9.12 3.14 19.05
N ILE A 212 -8.59 1.94 19.23
CA ILE A 212 -9.09 0.69 18.65
C ILE A 212 -10.12 0.14 19.63
N ASP A 213 -11.40 0.32 19.32
CA ASP A 213 -12.51 -0.17 20.14
C ASP A 213 -12.53 -1.70 20.16
N ASP A 214 -12.46 -2.28 18.96
CA ASP A 214 -12.25 -3.70 18.73
C ASP A 214 -11.62 -3.90 17.36
N MET A 215 -10.63 -4.78 17.27
CA MET A 215 -10.08 -5.24 16.01
C MET A 215 -9.83 -6.73 16.07
N THR A 216 -10.19 -7.42 15.00
CA THR A 216 -9.92 -8.84 14.81
C THR A 216 -9.06 -9.03 13.56
N ILE A 217 -8.05 -9.89 13.65
CA ILE A 217 -7.25 -10.33 12.51
C ILE A 217 -7.32 -11.86 12.45
N GLU A 218 -7.94 -12.37 11.39
CA GLU A 218 -7.99 -13.80 11.06
C GLU A 218 -6.98 -14.11 9.96
N VAL A 219 -6.03 -15.01 10.23
CA VAL A 219 -5.07 -15.51 9.23
C VAL A 219 -5.31 -17.00 9.00
N SER A 220 -5.43 -17.39 7.74
CA SER A 220 -5.77 -18.75 7.31
C SER A 220 -5.12 -19.14 5.99
N ASN A 221 -5.22 -20.42 5.62
CA ASN A 221 -4.74 -20.97 4.35
C ASN A 221 -3.27 -20.66 4.06
N LEU A 222 -2.44 -20.69 5.09
CA LEU A 222 -1.01 -20.39 4.98
C LEU A 222 -0.30 -21.43 4.11
N SER A 223 0.65 -20.98 3.29
CA SER A 223 1.59 -21.86 2.62
C SER A 223 2.44 -22.60 3.65
N ARG A 224 3.05 -23.73 3.24
CA ARG A 224 3.99 -24.45 4.11
C ARG A 224 5.11 -23.53 4.59
N GLY A 225 5.71 -22.74 3.69
CA GLY A 225 6.78 -21.80 4.02
C GLY A 225 6.39 -20.81 5.12
N LEU A 226 5.25 -20.11 4.98
CA LEU A 226 4.78 -19.20 6.02
C LEU A 226 4.40 -19.94 7.32
N SER A 227 3.82 -21.14 7.22
CA SER A 227 3.47 -21.93 8.39
C SER A 227 4.70 -22.34 9.20
N ASP A 228 5.78 -22.72 8.54
CA ASP A 228 7.03 -23.12 9.19
C ASP A 228 7.75 -21.91 9.80
N LEU A 229 7.72 -20.75 9.12
CA LEU A 229 8.22 -19.49 9.70
C LEU A 229 7.51 -19.10 10.99
N LEU A 230 6.17 -19.19 11.01
CA LEU A 230 5.40 -18.85 12.21
C LEU A 230 5.70 -19.82 13.36
N LYS A 231 5.84 -21.13 13.08
CA LYS A 231 6.22 -22.11 14.11
C LYS A 231 7.60 -21.83 14.69
N ASN A 232 8.58 -21.48 13.84
CA ASN A 232 9.92 -21.14 14.31
C ASN A 232 9.88 -19.90 15.19
N TRP A 233 9.11 -18.87 14.81
CA TRP A 233 8.90 -17.69 15.63
C TRP A 233 8.25 -18.03 16.98
N GLU A 234 7.23 -18.89 17.01
CA GLU A 234 6.58 -19.35 18.26
C GLU A 234 7.58 -20.09 19.17
N LEU A 235 8.49 -20.88 18.59
CA LEU A 235 9.56 -21.58 19.33
C LEU A 235 10.63 -20.63 19.86
N GLU A 236 11.07 -19.68 19.05
CA GLU A 236 12.12 -18.71 19.40
C GLU A 236 11.66 -17.74 20.50
N THR A 237 10.40 -17.32 20.46
CA THR A 237 9.82 -16.38 21.44
C THR A 237 9.22 -17.08 22.65
N GLY A 238 8.99 -18.39 22.59
CA GLY A 238 8.22 -19.13 23.60
C GLY A 238 6.73 -18.75 23.66
N GLN A 239 6.25 -17.96 22.70
CA GLN A 239 4.85 -17.52 22.62
C GLN A 239 4.08 -18.36 21.61
N ASN A 240 2.86 -18.73 21.96
CA ASN A 240 1.95 -19.37 21.02
C ASN A 240 0.99 -18.32 20.45
N LEU A 241 0.84 -18.27 19.13
CA LEU A 241 -0.15 -17.39 18.52
C LEU A 241 -1.56 -17.87 18.90
N PRO A 242 -2.46 -16.95 19.29
CA PRO A 242 -3.86 -17.29 19.55
C PRO A 242 -4.53 -17.91 18.32
N ARG A 243 -5.28 -19.01 18.53
CA ARG A 243 -5.88 -19.81 17.45
C ARG A 243 -7.36 -20.13 17.72
N LYS A 244 -8.16 -20.10 16.66
CA LYS A 244 -9.54 -20.64 16.60
C LYS A 244 -9.57 -21.75 15.55
N GLY A 245 -9.42 -23.00 16.00
CA GLY A 245 -9.21 -24.15 15.11
C GLY A 245 -7.85 -24.09 14.41
N ASN A 246 -7.82 -24.22 13.09
CA ASN A 246 -6.60 -24.15 12.28
C ASN A 246 -6.20 -22.72 11.87
N LYS A 247 -6.92 -21.71 12.34
CA LYS A 247 -6.71 -20.30 12.00
C LYS A 247 -6.05 -19.57 13.15
N ILE A 248 -5.15 -18.64 12.82
CA ILE A 248 -4.66 -17.66 13.79
C ILE A 248 -5.72 -16.58 13.90
N PHE A 249 -6.03 -16.18 15.13
CA PHE A 249 -7.09 -15.22 15.41
C PHE A 249 -6.64 -14.25 16.50
N LEU A 250 -6.33 -13.02 16.12
CA LEU A 250 -5.88 -11.98 17.04
C LEU A 250 -7.04 -11.04 17.36
N GLU A 251 -7.21 -10.72 18.64
CA GLU A 251 -8.14 -9.73 19.16
C GLU A 251 -7.30 -8.56 19.70
N ILE A 252 -7.56 -7.34 19.24
CA ILE A 252 -6.73 -6.16 19.48
C ILE A 252 -7.60 -5.00 19.92
N THR A 253 -7.18 -4.28 20.96
CA THR A 253 -7.86 -3.11 21.52
C THR A 253 -6.85 -2.07 22.03
N GLY A 254 -7.31 -0.86 22.37
CA GLY A 254 -6.48 0.17 23.01
C GLY A 254 -6.02 1.24 22.03
N TYR A 255 -5.16 2.15 22.47
CA TYR A 255 -4.65 3.20 21.60
C TYR A 255 -3.76 2.63 20.49
N ALA A 256 -3.86 3.18 19.28
CA ALA A 256 -3.13 2.68 18.12
C ALA A 256 -1.60 2.77 18.26
N ASP A 257 -1.09 3.68 19.09
CA ASP A 257 0.34 3.80 19.43
C ASP A 257 0.80 2.77 20.46
N LYS A 258 -0.14 2.18 21.23
CA LYS A 258 0.09 1.17 22.28
C LYS A 258 -1.03 0.13 22.29
N PRO A 259 -1.19 -0.63 21.19
CA PRO A 259 -2.25 -1.61 21.10
C PRO A 259 -1.99 -2.78 22.04
N VAL A 260 -3.06 -3.36 22.57
CA VAL A 260 -3.04 -4.58 23.37
C VAL A 260 -3.58 -5.72 22.52
N ILE A 261 -2.76 -6.77 22.32
CA ILE A 261 -3.19 -7.98 21.62
C ILE A 261 -3.51 -9.05 22.65
N GLN A 262 -4.75 -9.53 22.67
CA GLN A 262 -5.20 -10.53 23.62
C GLN A 262 -4.42 -11.83 23.44
N GLY A 263 -3.84 -12.31 24.55
CA GLY A 263 -3.10 -13.57 24.58
C GLY A 263 -1.67 -13.49 24.05
N ILE A 264 -1.14 -12.29 23.79
CA ILE A 264 0.28 -12.07 23.46
C ILE A 264 0.90 -11.09 24.45
N ASP A 265 2.11 -11.39 24.91
CA ASP A 265 2.87 -10.50 25.78
C ASP A 265 3.29 -9.21 25.03
N PRO A 266 2.91 -8.01 25.50
CA PRO A 266 3.27 -6.75 24.87
C PRO A 266 4.78 -6.47 24.86
N GLU A 267 5.60 -7.09 25.72
CA GLU A 267 7.05 -6.90 25.71
C GLU A 267 7.73 -7.56 24.49
N ILE A 268 7.06 -8.51 23.84
CA ILE A 268 7.60 -9.26 22.70
C ILE A 268 7.30 -8.57 21.35
N ILE A 269 6.37 -7.61 21.32
CA ILE A 269 5.93 -6.89 20.11
C ILE A 269 6.56 -5.48 20.03
N ARG A 270 7.68 -5.22 20.72
CA ARG A 270 8.38 -3.93 20.58
C ARG A 270 9.09 -3.86 19.22
N PHE A 271 8.56 -3.02 18.33
CA PHE A 271 9.19 -2.61 17.08
C PHE A 271 10.20 -1.49 17.30
#